data_AF-A0A2N2BRZ7-F1
#
_entry.id   AF-A0A2N2BRZ7-F1
#
_cell.length_a   1.000
_cell.length_b   1.000
_cell.length_c   1.000
_cell.angle_alpha   90.00
_cell.angle_beta   90.00
_cell.angle_gamma   90.00
#
_symmetry.space_group_name_H-M   'P 1'
#
loop_
_entity.id
_entity.type
_entity.pdbx_description
1 polymer ?
#
loop_
_entity_poly.entity_id
_entity_poly.type
_entity_poly.pdbx_seq_one_letter_code
_entity_poly.pdbx_strand_id
1 'polypeptide(L)'
;MDWIAEYNNKQLSILKELSDKEEIRIKSATKRLNELLIVNDSFSNLDITFKEYEFCCIFCLDDDKKIVIAINNYLGHYKCFVDGWETYLKRNKNEILLKEYKEALSAIYDQNFEYRFIYNLRNYTQHCGKPISSCSQSVNNEFELIMDRDIFLAEHTGIQGPFKKELQRSGDPKLDVDKAIRRVHELLIELQNKLLTEMARSDYSFLSAAVQIAKFYNTYNLENGDLYLLNYEEINRIKELNKCQDETELSMFRLPIQLARLVIKGTHIKFEFTGKNIGHSNSFPMLFEPKYKASFLKFKTGKQSVISKGIKWIRVVSSTGWVQNGSYDEYFAVYIPEGLTIDEYSNLAEKFEKEINWIINKN
;
A
#
# COMPACT_ATOMS: atom_id res chain seq x y z
N MET A 1 -29.06 17.72 -1.89
CA MET A 1 -28.48 17.29 -0.61
C MET A 1 -28.20 15.82 -0.73
N ASP A 2 -26.95 15.45 -0.49
CA ASP A 2 -26.55 14.06 -0.50
C ASP A 2 -26.80 13.40 0.87
N TRP A 3 -27.00 12.10 0.82
CA TRP A 3 -27.17 11.23 1.96
C TRP A 3 -25.96 10.31 2.07
N ILE A 4 -25.64 9.89 3.28
CA ILE A 4 -24.68 8.82 3.51
C ILE A 4 -25.42 7.51 3.74
N ALA A 5 -24.94 6.46 3.09
CA ALA A 5 -25.37 5.09 3.33
C ALA A 5 -24.19 4.18 3.62
N GLU A 6 -24.46 3.10 4.34
CA GLU A 6 -23.53 2.03 4.62
C GLU A 6 -23.99 0.76 3.91
N TYR A 7 -23.10 0.13 3.16
CA TYR A 7 -23.32 -1.18 2.56
C TYR A 7 -22.55 -2.23 3.34
N ASN A 8 -23.27 -3.16 3.95
CA ASN A 8 -22.70 -4.26 4.73
C ASN A 8 -23.53 -5.52 4.52
N ASN A 9 -22.89 -6.69 4.39
CA ASN A 9 -23.58 -7.97 4.27
C ASN A 9 -24.73 -8.00 3.24
N LYS A 10 -24.52 -7.36 2.07
CA LYS A 10 -25.51 -7.19 1.00
C LYS A 10 -26.73 -6.34 1.35
N GLN A 11 -26.69 -5.59 2.46
CA GLN A 11 -27.72 -4.66 2.88
C GLN A 11 -27.21 -3.23 2.79
N LEU A 12 -28.07 -2.32 2.32
CA LEU A 12 -27.78 -0.89 2.24
C LEU A 12 -28.62 -0.15 3.28
N SER A 13 -27.96 0.49 4.22
CA SER A 13 -28.57 1.25 5.33
C SER A 13 -28.36 2.74 5.11
N ILE A 14 -29.43 3.50 4.92
CA ILE A 14 -29.37 4.97 4.85
C ILE A 14 -29.18 5.51 6.27
N LEU A 15 -28.06 6.21 6.51
CA LEU A 15 -27.69 6.64 7.86
C LEU A 15 -28.16 8.07 8.17
N LYS A 16 -27.82 9.03 7.30
CA LYS A 16 -28.04 10.46 7.58
C LYS A 16 -28.03 11.31 6.29
N GLU A 17 -28.79 12.40 6.29
CA GLU A 17 -28.67 13.51 5.32
C GLU A 17 -27.50 14.43 5.67
N LEU A 18 -26.62 14.71 4.71
CA LEU A 18 -25.47 15.57 4.93
C LEU A 18 -25.87 17.04 4.86
N SER A 19 -25.28 17.85 5.75
CA SER A 19 -25.32 19.31 5.57
C SER A 19 -24.49 19.72 4.34
N ASP A 20 -24.83 20.83 3.69
CA ASP A 20 -24.09 21.34 2.52
C ASP A 20 -22.58 21.46 2.79
N LYS A 21 -22.20 21.88 4.00
CA LYS A 21 -20.79 22.00 4.40
C LYS A 21 -20.11 20.63 4.53
N GLU A 22 -20.78 19.62 5.06
CA GLU A 22 -20.27 18.24 5.12
C GLU A 22 -20.14 17.65 3.72
N GLU A 23 -21.16 17.82 2.88
CA GLU A 23 -21.19 17.36 1.50
C GLU A 23 -20.01 17.94 0.71
N ILE A 24 -19.87 19.27 0.69
CA ILE A 24 -18.77 19.96 -0.03
C ILE A 24 -17.41 19.45 0.47
N ARG A 25 -17.25 19.31 1.79
CA ARG A 25 -15.98 18.88 2.39
C ARG A 25 -15.63 17.44 1.96
N ILE A 26 -16.57 16.51 2.05
CA ILE A 26 -16.33 15.10 1.74
C ILE A 26 -16.19 14.87 0.24
N LYS A 27 -16.98 15.55 -0.61
CA LYS A 27 -16.78 15.51 -2.07
C LYS A 27 -15.42 16.06 -2.47
N SER A 28 -14.99 17.17 -1.87
CA SER A 28 -13.67 17.75 -2.14
C SER A 28 -12.54 16.82 -1.69
N ALA A 29 -12.61 16.28 -0.48
CA ALA A 29 -11.62 15.33 0.03
C ALA A 29 -11.59 14.04 -0.81
N THR A 30 -12.75 13.51 -1.19
CA THR A 30 -12.82 12.30 -2.01
C THR A 30 -12.29 12.56 -3.41
N LYS A 31 -12.68 13.66 -4.06
CA LYS A 31 -12.13 14.06 -5.35
C LYS A 31 -10.61 14.15 -5.29
N ARG A 32 -10.06 14.75 -4.23
CA ARG A 32 -8.62 14.87 -4.04
C ARG A 32 -7.95 13.50 -3.93
N LEU A 33 -8.47 12.59 -3.10
CA LEU A 33 -7.92 11.23 -3.00
C LEU A 33 -8.10 10.43 -4.29
N ASN A 34 -9.18 10.64 -5.02
CA ASN A 34 -9.42 9.96 -6.30
C ASN A 34 -8.42 10.37 -7.39
N GLU A 35 -7.70 11.48 -7.24
CA GLU A 35 -6.56 11.76 -8.11
C GLU A 35 -5.41 10.74 -7.93
N LEU A 36 -5.27 10.17 -6.72
CA LEU A 36 -4.40 9.02 -6.48
C LEU A 36 -5.04 7.73 -7.00
N LEU A 37 -6.38 7.65 -7.09
CA LEU A 37 -7.06 6.48 -7.64
C LEU A 37 -6.71 6.25 -9.10
N ILE A 38 -6.47 7.28 -9.92
CA ILE A 38 -6.07 7.08 -11.32
C ILE A 38 -4.83 6.16 -11.42
N VAL A 39 -3.92 6.28 -10.45
CA VAL A 39 -2.75 5.39 -10.37
C VAL A 39 -3.09 4.08 -9.66
N ASN A 40 -3.96 4.15 -8.65
CA ASN A 40 -4.49 2.96 -7.99
C ASN A 40 -5.30 2.04 -8.93
N ASP A 41 -5.95 2.54 -9.97
CA ASP A 41 -6.77 1.74 -10.89
C ASP A 41 -5.89 0.79 -11.70
N SER A 42 -4.69 1.24 -12.08
CA SER A 42 -3.69 0.37 -12.70
C SER A 42 -3.27 -0.76 -11.74
N PHE A 43 -3.15 -0.44 -10.44
CA PHE A 43 -2.89 -1.45 -9.42
C PHE A 43 -4.10 -2.37 -9.18
N SER A 44 -5.32 -1.83 -9.15
CA SER A 44 -6.57 -2.59 -8.97
C SER A 44 -6.72 -3.64 -10.07
N ASN A 45 -6.43 -3.29 -11.32
CA ASN A 45 -6.47 -4.25 -12.43
C ASN A 45 -5.43 -5.37 -12.26
N LEU A 46 -4.21 -5.03 -11.83
CA LEU A 46 -3.20 -6.04 -11.48
C LEU A 46 -3.70 -6.96 -10.36
N ASP A 47 -4.24 -6.40 -9.28
CA ASP A 47 -4.77 -7.16 -8.14
C ASP A 47 -5.96 -8.07 -8.50
N ILE A 48 -6.84 -7.61 -9.39
CA ILE A 48 -7.92 -8.42 -9.94
C ILE A 48 -7.34 -9.63 -10.69
N THR A 49 -6.38 -9.41 -11.61
CA THR A 49 -5.79 -10.53 -12.35
C THR A 49 -4.98 -11.48 -11.46
N PHE A 50 -4.38 -10.98 -10.38
CA PHE A 50 -3.74 -11.82 -9.37
C PHE A 50 -4.76 -12.70 -8.65
N LYS A 51 -5.91 -12.16 -8.24
CA LYS A 51 -7.00 -12.92 -7.61
C LYS A 51 -7.63 -13.95 -8.55
N GLU A 52 -7.79 -13.60 -9.82
CA GLU A 52 -8.23 -14.55 -10.87
C GLU A 52 -7.23 -15.70 -11.02
N TYR A 53 -5.93 -15.38 -10.99
CA TYR A 53 -4.86 -16.36 -10.96
C TYR A 53 -4.94 -17.26 -9.72
N GLU A 54 -5.05 -16.70 -8.51
CA GLU A 54 -5.20 -17.48 -7.28
C GLU A 54 -6.43 -18.38 -7.31
N PHE A 55 -7.57 -17.86 -7.79
CA PHE A 55 -8.78 -18.63 -7.97
C PHE A 55 -8.55 -19.81 -8.90
N CYS A 56 -7.88 -19.62 -10.04
CA CYS A 56 -7.57 -20.72 -10.96
C CYS A 56 -6.64 -21.76 -10.32
N CYS A 57 -5.66 -21.32 -9.52
CA CYS A 57 -4.76 -22.22 -8.80
C CYS A 57 -5.50 -23.08 -7.77
N ILE A 58 -6.62 -22.61 -7.24
CA ILE A 58 -7.41 -23.35 -6.23
C ILE A 58 -8.47 -24.24 -6.90
N PHE A 59 -9.14 -23.74 -7.94
CA PHE A 59 -10.38 -24.33 -8.45
C PHE A 59 -10.30 -24.91 -9.88
N CYS A 60 -9.22 -24.68 -10.62
CA CYS A 60 -9.08 -25.08 -12.03
C CYS A 60 -7.87 -25.99 -12.28
N LEU A 61 -7.53 -26.84 -11.31
CA LEU A 61 -6.30 -27.66 -11.32
C LEU A 61 -6.23 -28.68 -12.45
N ASP A 62 -7.37 -29.15 -12.92
CA ASP A 62 -7.51 -30.09 -14.04
C ASP A 62 -7.45 -29.40 -15.42
N ASP A 63 -7.37 -28.07 -15.45
CA ASP A 63 -7.44 -27.26 -16.67
C ASP A 63 -6.20 -26.35 -16.80
N ASP A 64 -5.09 -26.96 -17.24
CA ASP A 64 -3.83 -26.28 -17.55
C ASP A 64 -4.02 -25.03 -18.42
N LYS A 65 -5.02 -25.05 -19.33
CA LYS A 65 -5.27 -23.92 -20.23
C LYS A 65 -5.78 -22.70 -19.46
N LYS A 66 -6.71 -22.90 -18.51
CA LYS A 66 -7.21 -21.80 -17.66
C LYS A 66 -6.11 -21.21 -16.81
N ILE A 67 -5.26 -22.04 -16.21
CA ILE A 67 -4.11 -21.60 -15.42
C ILE A 67 -3.15 -20.78 -16.30
N VAL A 68 -2.80 -21.28 -17.48
CA VAL A 68 -1.94 -20.56 -18.44
C VAL A 68 -2.54 -19.20 -18.84
N ILE A 69 -3.85 -19.14 -19.10
CA ILE A 69 -4.54 -17.88 -19.41
C ILE A 69 -4.46 -16.91 -18.23
N ALA A 70 -4.73 -17.37 -17.02
CA ALA A 70 -4.68 -16.54 -15.82
C ALA A 70 -3.27 -15.99 -15.55
N ILE A 71 -2.22 -16.82 -15.70
CA ILE A 71 -0.83 -16.38 -15.61
C ILE A 71 -0.53 -15.32 -16.67
N ASN A 72 -0.90 -15.55 -17.94
CA ASN A 72 -0.67 -14.57 -19.00
C ASN A 72 -1.40 -13.25 -18.76
N ASN A 73 -2.62 -13.28 -18.23
CA ASN A 73 -3.38 -12.08 -17.85
C ASN A 73 -2.65 -11.30 -16.74
N TYR A 74 -2.16 -11.99 -15.71
CA TYR A 74 -1.35 -11.39 -14.66
C TYR A 74 -0.06 -10.78 -15.21
N LEU A 75 0.72 -11.53 -16.00
CA LEU A 75 1.98 -11.04 -16.59
C LEU A 75 1.77 -9.82 -17.50
N GLY A 76 0.64 -9.76 -18.21
CA GLY A 76 0.23 -8.60 -18.99
C GLY A 76 -0.01 -7.37 -18.11
N HIS A 77 -0.83 -7.51 -17.07
CA HIS A 77 -1.17 -6.41 -16.15
C HIS A 77 0.00 -5.97 -15.27
N TYR A 78 0.89 -6.90 -14.90
CA TYR A 78 2.16 -6.61 -14.24
C TYR A 78 2.95 -5.55 -15.01
N LYS A 79 3.09 -5.74 -16.33
CA LYS A 79 3.82 -4.79 -17.18
C LYS A 79 3.06 -3.48 -17.34
N CYS A 80 1.74 -3.53 -17.55
CA CYS A 80 0.91 -2.33 -17.62
C CYS A 80 0.99 -1.48 -16.35
N PHE A 81 1.03 -2.12 -15.18
CA PHE A 81 1.19 -1.44 -13.89
C PHE A 81 2.53 -0.68 -13.80
N VAL A 82 3.65 -1.38 -14.07
CA VAL A 82 5.00 -0.79 -14.04
C VAL A 82 5.13 0.37 -15.05
N ASP A 83 4.63 0.20 -16.26
CA ASP A 83 4.69 1.26 -17.28
C ASP A 83 3.72 2.41 -17.00
N GLY A 84 2.56 2.10 -16.40
CA GLY A 84 1.54 3.06 -16.01
C GLY A 84 2.08 4.07 -15.00
N TRP A 85 2.80 3.59 -13.98
CA TRP A 85 3.48 4.45 -13.01
C TRP A 85 4.50 5.38 -13.67
N GLU A 86 5.38 4.84 -14.51
CA GLU A 86 6.41 5.67 -15.15
C GLU A 86 5.76 6.74 -16.05
N THR A 87 4.74 6.35 -16.81
CA THR A 87 3.99 7.25 -17.70
C THR A 87 3.28 8.34 -16.90
N TYR A 88 2.62 7.98 -15.80
CA TYR A 88 1.93 8.93 -14.93
C TYR A 88 2.91 9.97 -14.35
N LEU A 89 4.04 9.51 -13.80
CA LEU A 89 5.03 10.40 -13.18
C LEU A 89 5.68 11.34 -14.21
N LYS A 90 5.96 10.85 -15.42
CA LYS A 90 6.44 11.67 -16.55
C LYS A 90 5.42 12.75 -16.96
N ARG A 91 4.13 12.38 -17.08
CA ARG A 91 3.07 13.32 -17.47
C ARG A 91 2.83 14.42 -16.44
N ASN A 92 2.91 14.08 -15.15
CA ASN A 92 2.72 15.03 -14.05
C ASN A 92 3.97 15.85 -13.72
N LYS A 93 5.08 15.67 -14.45
CA LYS A 93 6.35 16.40 -14.27
C LYS A 93 6.88 16.36 -12.83
N ASN A 94 6.65 15.25 -12.12
CA ASN A 94 7.19 15.07 -10.77
C ASN A 94 8.54 14.35 -10.84
N GLU A 95 9.61 15.11 -11.10
CA GLU A 95 10.95 14.55 -11.30
C GLU A 95 11.50 13.84 -10.06
N ILE A 96 11.17 14.34 -8.87
CA ILE A 96 11.61 13.75 -7.59
C ILE A 96 11.00 12.36 -7.45
N LEU A 97 9.66 12.23 -7.56
CA LEU A 97 9.00 10.93 -7.47
C LEU A 97 9.38 9.99 -8.62
N LEU A 98 9.61 10.51 -9.84
CA LEU A 98 10.07 9.70 -10.96
C LEU A 98 11.45 9.09 -10.69
N LYS A 99 12.35 9.84 -10.06
CA LYS A 99 13.66 9.35 -9.65
C LYS A 99 13.52 8.28 -8.57
N GLU A 100 12.74 8.55 -7.52
CA GLU A 100 12.48 7.59 -6.43
C GLU A 100 11.84 6.30 -6.93
N TYR A 101 10.91 6.41 -7.89
CA TYR A 101 10.28 5.27 -8.56
C TYR A 101 11.31 4.39 -9.27
N LYS A 102 12.18 5.00 -10.08
CA LYS A 102 13.22 4.27 -10.81
C LYS A 102 14.23 3.62 -9.89
N GLU A 103 14.64 4.32 -8.84
CA GLU A 103 15.55 3.77 -7.82
C GLU A 103 14.91 2.58 -7.10
N ALA A 104 13.64 2.70 -6.71
CA ALA A 104 12.91 1.60 -6.07
C ALA A 104 12.74 0.39 -7.01
N LEU A 105 12.36 0.61 -8.26
CA LEU A 105 12.20 -0.45 -9.24
C LEU A 105 13.53 -1.13 -9.58
N SER A 106 14.62 -0.36 -9.70
CA SER A 106 15.97 -0.91 -9.88
C SER A 106 16.36 -1.77 -8.70
N ALA A 107 16.14 -1.31 -7.46
CA ALA A 107 16.43 -2.08 -6.26
C ALA A 107 15.62 -3.39 -6.23
N ILE A 108 14.34 -3.36 -6.59
CA ILE A 108 13.50 -4.56 -6.70
C ILE A 108 14.12 -5.54 -7.71
N TYR A 109 14.49 -5.05 -8.90
CA TYR A 109 15.10 -5.88 -9.94
C TYR A 109 16.44 -6.46 -9.51
N ASP A 110 17.32 -5.70 -8.86
CA ASP A 110 18.66 -6.14 -8.48
C ASP A 110 18.64 -7.12 -7.30
N GLN A 111 17.70 -6.96 -6.36
CA GLN A 111 17.69 -7.70 -5.10
C GLN A 111 16.80 -8.96 -5.12
N ASN A 112 15.90 -9.12 -6.10
CA ASN A 112 14.92 -10.23 -6.10
C ASN A 112 15.04 -11.07 -7.37
N PHE A 113 15.37 -12.35 -7.19
CA PHE A 113 15.42 -13.33 -8.28
C PHE A 113 14.05 -13.49 -8.94
N GLU A 114 12.99 -13.61 -8.12
CA GLU A 114 11.61 -13.80 -8.56
C GLU A 114 11.16 -12.70 -9.52
N TYR A 115 11.54 -11.45 -9.23
CA TYR A 115 11.23 -10.32 -10.11
C TYR A 115 11.93 -10.41 -11.46
N ARG A 116 13.24 -10.73 -11.47
CA ARG A 116 13.98 -10.95 -12.73
C ARG A 116 13.41 -12.13 -13.51
N PHE A 117 13.02 -13.19 -12.80
CA PHE A 117 12.38 -14.35 -13.41
C PHE A 117 11.04 -13.98 -14.05
N ILE A 118 10.11 -13.36 -13.34
CA ILE A 118 8.81 -12.92 -13.88
C ILE A 118 8.97 -11.94 -15.05
N TYR A 119 9.95 -11.03 -14.97
CA TYR A 119 10.27 -10.13 -16.08
C TYR A 119 10.65 -10.90 -17.35
N ASN A 120 11.54 -11.91 -17.25
CA ASN A 120 11.95 -12.72 -18.39
C ASN A 120 10.85 -13.71 -18.81
N LEU A 121 10.09 -14.28 -17.86
CA LEU A 121 8.96 -15.17 -18.13
C LEU A 121 7.90 -14.47 -18.98
N ARG A 122 7.56 -13.21 -18.65
CA ARG A 122 6.66 -12.38 -19.43
C ARG A 122 7.16 -12.16 -20.87
N ASN A 123 8.46 -11.96 -21.05
CA ASN A 123 9.03 -11.80 -22.40
C ASN A 123 9.01 -13.12 -23.19
N TYR A 124 9.25 -14.24 -22.52
CA TYR A 124 9.15 -15.58 -23.10
C TYR A 124 7.71 -15.92 -23.51
N THR A 125 6.70 -15.66 -22.67
CA THR A 125 5.30 -16.02 -22.97
C THR A 125 4.69 -15.22 -24.11
N GLN A 126 5.22 -14.03 -24.37
CA GLN A 126 4.77 -13.20 -25.49
C GLN A 126 5.31 -13.63 -26.85
N HIS A 127 6.41 -14.38 -26.88
CA HIS A 127 7.16 -14.61 -28.12
C HIS A 127 7.46 -16.08 -28.41
N CYS A 128 7.53 -16.92 -27.39
CA CYS A 128 8.17 -18.23 -27.50
C CYS A 128 7.27 -19.37 -27.03
N GLY A 129 6.64 -19.28 -25.85
CA GLY A 129 6.02 -20.47 -25.27
C GLY A 129 5.04 -20.26 -24.11
N LYS A 130 4.76 -21.34 -23.40
CA LYS A 130 3.79 -21.38 -22.29
C LYS A 130 4.45 -21.01 -20.96
N PRO A 131 3.77 -20.32 -20.03
CA PRO A 131 4.36 -19.88 -18.76
C PRO A 131 4.75 -21.00 -17.79
N ILE A 132 4.38 -22.26 -18.07
CA ILE A 132 4.63 -23.43 -17.22
C ILE A 132 4.93 -24.65 -18.10
N SER A 133 5.73 -25.56 -17.58
CA SER A 133 6.01 -26.88 -18.15
C SER A 133 5.12 -27.97 -17.56
N SER A 134 4.79 -27.85 -16.27
CA SER A 134 3.90 -28.78 -15.57
C SER A 134 3.12 -28.10 -14.45
N CYS A 135 1.94 -28.63 -14.18
CA CYS A 135 1.07 -28.28 -13.08
C CYS A 135 0.82 -29.55 -12.26
N SER A 136 1.04 -29.51 -10.95
CA SER A 136 0.76 -30.66 -10.07
C SER A 136 0.28 -30.22 -8.70
N GLN A 137 -0.53 -31.06 -8.07
CA GLN A 137 -0.97 -30.87 -6.68
C GLN A 137 -0.41 -32.00 -5.82
N SER A 138 0.27 -31.63 -4.73
CA SER A 138 0.75 -32.59 -3.75
C SER A 138 -0.41 -33.13 -2.90
N VAL A 139 -0.17 -34.25 -2.22
CA VAL A 139 -1.15 -34.85 -1.28
C VAL A 139 -1.50 -33.90 -0.12
N ASN A 140 -0.63 -32.92 0.17
CA ASN A 140 -0.84 -31.91 1.20
C ASN A 140 -1.63 -30.69 0.69
N ASN A 141 -2.22 -30.76 -0.50
CA ASN A 141 -2.82 -29.63 -1.23
C ASN A 141 -1.82 -28.50 -1.52
N GLU A 142 -0.51 -28.78 -1.54
CA GLU A 142 0.47 -27.81 -2.03
C GLU A 142 0.47 -27.84 -3.54
N PHE A 143 0.26 -26.68 -4.14
CA PHE A 143 0.15 -26.51 -5.56
C PHE A 143 1.51 -26.14 -6.15
N GLU A 144 1.98 -26.90 -7.13
CA GLU A 144 3.27 -26.68 -7.78
C GLU A 144 3.06 -26.31 -9.25
N LEU A 145 3.45 -25.07 -9.59
CA LEU A 145 3.58 -24.60 -10.97
C LEU A 145 5.06 -24.54 -11.32
N ILE A 146 5.49 -25.44 -12.19
CA ILE A 146 6.90 -25.58 -12.52
C ILE A 146 7.15 -25.14 -13.96
N MET A 147 8.17 -24.31 -14.13
CA MET A 147 8.86 -24.07 -15.38
C MET A 147 10.17 -24.86 -15.40
N ASP A 148 10.36 -25.69 -16.42
CA ASP A 148 11.64 -26.38 -16.65
C ASP A 148 12.69 -25.36 -17.11
N ARG A 149 13.77 -25.24 -16.34
CA ARG A 149 14.84 -24.27 -16.58
C ARG A 149 15.49 -24.50 -17.94
N ASP A 150 15.74 -25.74 -18.32
CA ASP A 150 16.52 -26.06 -19.51
C ASP A 150 15.68 -25.82 -20.78
N ILE A 151 14.38 -26.14 -20.74
CA ILE A 151 13.42 -25.72 -21.78
C ILE A 151 13.37 -24.20 -21.87
N PHE A 152 13.22 -23.50 -20.74
CA PHE A 152 13.16 -22.04 -20.71
C PHE A 152 14.42 -21.39 -21.29
N LEU A 153 15.61 -21.90 -20.95
CA LEU A 153 16.90 -21.41 -21.46
C LEU A 153 17.11 -21.71 -22.95
N ALA A 154 16.61 -22.85 -23.44
CA ALA A 154 16.74 -23.26 -24.82
C ALA A 154 15.83 -22.45 -25.76
N GLU A 155 14.60 -22.18 -25.32
CA GLU A 155 13.58 -21.54 -26.15
C GLU A 155 13.55 -20.01 -26.01
N HIS A 156 13.95 -19.45 -24.86
CA HIS A 156 13.89 -18.00 -24.63
C HIS A 156 15.07 -17.25 -25.30
N THR A 157 14.87 -16.86 -26.56
CA THR A 157 15.87 -16.12 -27.36
C THR A 157 16.16 -14.70 -26.85
N GLY A 158 15.19 -14.09 -26.14
CA GLY A 158 15.28 -12.72 -25.61
C GLY A 158 15.74 -12.60 -24.15
N ILE A 159 16.29 -13.67 -23.56
CA ILE A 159 16.68 -13.67 -22.15
C ILE A 159 17.83 -12.68 -21.87
N GLN A 160 17.74 -11.95 -20.76
CA GLN A 160 18.79 -11.02 -20.35
C GLN A 160 20.09 -11.76 -19.98
N GLY A 161 21.22 -11.34 -20.54
CA GLY A 161 22.52 -12.01 -20.37
C GLY A 161 22.94 -12.26 -18.91
N PRO A 162 22.83 -11.28 -17.99
CA PRO A 162 23.10 -11.49 -16.56
C PRO A 162 22.19 -12.56 -15.93
N PHE A 163 20.88 -12.49 -16.20
CA PHE A 163 19.90 -13.46 -15.68
C PHE A 163 20.10 -14.86 -16.25
N LYS A 164 20.47 -14.99 -17.52
CA LYS A 164 20.84 -16.27 -18.13
C LYS A 164 21.99 -16.94 -17.38
N LYS A 165 23.05 -16.18 -17.05
CA LYS A 165 24.19 -16.68 -16.27
C LYS A 165 23.79 -17.06 -14.85
N GLU A 166 22.88 -16.32 -14.25
CA GLU A 166 22.32 -16.63 -12.93
C GLU A 166 21.57 -17.96 -12.93
N LEU A 167 20.64 -18.17 -13.87
CA LEU A 167 19.92 -19.44 -14.03
C LEU A 167 20.86 -20.63 -14.28
N GLN A 168 21.88 -20.46 -15.13
CA GLN A 168 22.86 -21.52 -15.39
C GLN A 168 23.67 -21.91 -14.15
N ARG A 169 23.82 -20.99 -13.18
CA ARG A 169 24.55 -21.22 -11.92
C ARG A 169 23.67 -21.76 -10.80
N SER A 170 22.35 -21.56 -10.84
CA SER A 170 21.45 -21.97 -9.74
C SER A 170 21.45 -23.47 -9.51
N GLY A 171 21.77 -24.27 -10.53
CA GLY A 171 21.77 -25.75 -10.46
C GLY A 171 20.36 -26.36 -10.45
N ASP A 172 19.36 -25.64 -9.95
CA ASP A 172 17.96 -26.08 -9.90
C ASP A 172 17.35 -26.21 -11.30
N PRO A 173 16.90 -27.41 -11.72
CA PRO A 173 16.23 -27.59 -13.00
C PRO A 173 14.78 -27.10 -13.00
N LYS A 174 14.19 -26.80 -11.83
CA LYS A 174 12.79 -26.42 -11.67
C LYS A 174 12.69 -24.98 -11.17
N LEU A 175 11.86 -24.18 -11.84
CA LEU A 175 11.55 -22.83 -11.41
C LEU A 175 10.11 -22.78 -10.94
N ASP A 176 9.91 -22.41 -9.67
CA ASP A 176 8.58 -22.27 -9.06
C ASP A 176 7.93 -20.96 -9.51
N VAL A 177 6.91 -21.09 -10.36
CA VAL A 177 6.18 -19.97 -10.96
C VAL A 177 5.19 -19.36 -9.97
N ASP A 178 4.53 -20.16 -9.13
CA ASP A 178 3.56 -19.65 -8.15
C ASP A 178 4.25 -18.79 -7.10
N LYS A 179 5.34 -19.31 -6.52
CA LYS A 179 6.16 -18.55 -5.57
C LYS A 179 6.65 -17.24 -6.18
N ALA A 180 7.09 -17.27 -7.45
CA ALA A 180 7.59 -16.07 -8.11
C ALA A 180 6.49 -15.02 -8.36
N ILE A 181 5.30 -15.44 -8.83
CA ILE A 181 4.16 -14.55 -9.05
C ILE A 181 3.72 -13.90 -7.73
N ARG A 182 3.54 -14.69 -6.67
CA ARG A 182 3.17 -14.18 -5.34
C ARG A 182 4.18 -13.18 -4.82
N ARG A 183 5.47 -13.52 -4.90
CA ARG A 183 6.54 -12.64 -4.43
C ARG A 183 6.59 -11.33 -5.21
N VAL A 184 6.40 -11.38 -6.54
CA VAL A 184 6.36 -10.16 -7.36
C VAL A 184 5.13 -9.32 -7.06
N HIS A 185 3.97 -9.93 -6.85
CA HIS A 185 2.76 -9.20 -6.44
C HIS A 185 2.96 -8.43 -5.14
N GLU A 186 3.55 -9.08 -4.12
CA GLU A 186 3.93 -8.43 -2.86
C GLU A 186 4.89 -7.24 -3.06
N LEU A 187 5.95 -7.44 -3.84
CA LEU A 187 6.92 -6.38 -4.15
C LEU A 187 6.27 -5.19 -4.84
N LEU A 188 5.29 -5.42 -5.71
CA LEU A 188 4.55 -4.36 -6.39
C LEU A 188 3.53 -3.66 -5.47
N ILE A 189 2.92 -4.36 -4.51
CA ILE A 189 2.14 -3.75 -3.43
C ILE A 189 3.03 -2.82 -2.60
N GLU A 190 4.22 -3.29 -2.21
CA GLU A 190 5.19 -2.48 -1.46
C GLU A 190 5.60 -1.22 -2.24
N LEU A 191 5.89 -1.36 -3.54
CA LEU A 191 6.20 -0.25 -4.43
C LEU A 191 5.05 0.75 -4.54
N GLN A 192 3.82 0.28 -4.80
CA GLN A 192 2.60 1.09 -4.85
C GLN A 192 2.43 1.91 -3.58
N ASN A 193 2.51 1.24 -2.43
CA ASN A 193 2.31 1.84 -1.12
C ASN A 193 3.38 2.90 -0.82
N LYS A 194 4.64 2.62 -1.18
CA LYS A 194 5.75 3.57 -1.06
C LYS A 194 5.48 4.83 -1.89
N LEU A 195 5.12 4.69 -3.16
CA LEU A 195 4.90 5.83 -4.05
C LEU A 195 3.70 6.68 -3.62
N LEU A 196 2.59 6.05 -3.25
CA LEU A 196 1.41 6.76 -2.72
C LEU A 196 1.74 7.54 -1.45
N THR A 197 2.59 6.97 -0.59
CA THR A 197 3.08 7.64 0.62
C THR A 197 3.93 8.85 0.29
N GLU A 198 4.88 8.74 -0.64
CA GLU A 198 5.72 9.87 -1.05
C GLU A 198 4.92 10.97 -1.78
N MET A 199 3.92 10.58 -2.56
CA MET A 199 2.94 11.53 -3.12
C MET A 199 2.20 12.30 -2.02
N ALA A 200 1.72 11.60 -0.98
CA ALA A 200 1.02 12.25 0.11
C ALA A 200 1.94 13.11 1.00
N ARG A 201 3.23 12.78 1.10
CA ARG A 201 4.23 13.58 1.80
C ARG A 201 4.59 14.86 1.03
N SER A 202 4.74 14.76 -0.29
CA SER A 202 5.07 15.89 -1.15
C SER A 202 3.91 16.88 -1.29
N ASP A 203 2.67 16.41 -1.19
CA ASP A 203 1.49 17.27 -1.18
C ASP A 203 0.56 16.99 0.02
N TYR A 204 0.63 17.90 0.99
CA TYR A 204 -0.12 17.85 2.24
C TYR A 204 -1.65 17.85 2.06
N SER A 205 -2.17 18.28 0.90
CA SER A 205 -3.60 18.22 0.61
C SER A 205 -4.12 16.78 0.54
N PHE A 206 -3.31 15.82 0.07
CA PHE A 206 -3.69 14.40 0.08
C PHE A 206 -3.80 13.87 1.50
N LEU A 207 -2.83 14.20 2.37
CA LEU A 207 -2.88 13.77 3.76
C LEU A 207 -4.09 14.37 4.49
N SER A 208 -4.35 15.67 4.28
CA SER A 208 -5.53 16.33 4.84
C SER A 208 -6.82 15.66 4.37
N ALA A 209 -6.93 15.35 3.07
CA ALA A 209 -8.09 14.64 2.53
C ALA A 209 -8.25 13.23 3.13
N ALA A 210 -7.15 12.48 3.24
CA ALA A 210 -7.12 11.15 3.86
C ALA A 210 -7.64 11.19 5.31
N VAL A 211 -7.12 12.10 6.14
CA VAL A 211 -7.56 12.28 7.53
C VAL A 211 -9.05 12.66 7.59
N GLN A 212 -9.52 13.53 6.68
CA GLN A 212 -10.93 13.92 6.64
C GLN A 212 -11.86 12.74 6.31
N ILE A 213 -11.51 11.93 5.30
CA ILE A 213 -12.27 10.74 4.92
C ILE A 213 -12.23 9.70 6.05
N ALA A 214 -11.06 9.44 6.64
CA ALA A 214 -10.92 8.47 7.71
C ALA A 214 -11.71 8.85 8.97
N LYS A 215 -11.67 10.12 9.37
CA LYS A 215 -12.52 10.64 10.47
C LYS A 215 -14.00 10.51 10.18
N PHE A 216 -14.40 10.91 8.98
CA PHE A 216 -15.79 10.83 8.57
C PHE A 216 -16.28 9.38 8.61
N TYR A 217 -15.48 8.46 8.07
CA TYR A 217 -15.75 7.03 8.13
C TYR A 217 -15.87 6.52 9.56
N ASN A 218 -14.91 6.81 10.44
CA ASN A 218 -14.96 6.37 11.84
C ASN A 218 -16.12 6.99 12.64
N THR A 219 -16.70 8.10 12.16
CA THR A 219 -17.85 8.75 12.80
C THR A 219 -19.16 8.07 12.43
N TYR A 220 -19.28 7.60 11.19
CA TYR A 220 -20.55 7.15 10.61
C TYR A 220 -20.61 5.66 10.31
N ASN A 221 -19.49 4.96 10.27
CA ASN A 221 -19.47 3.52 10.06
C ASN A 221 -19.90 2.81 11.35
N LEU A 222 -21.08 2.18 11.32
CA LEU A 222 -21.65 1.48 12.47
C LEU A 222 -21.32 -0.01 12.45
N GLU A 223 -21.23 -0.63 11.28
CA GLU A 223 -21.17 -2.10 11.14
C GLU A 223 -19.91 -2.60 10.42
N ASN A 224 -18.88 -1.77 10.32
CA ASN A 224 -17.67 -1.99 9.54
C ASN A 224 -17.92 -2.16 8.02
N GLY A 225 -19.00 -1.57 7.50
CA GLY A 225 -19.35 -1.61 6.08
C GLY A 225 -18.60 -0.58 5.21
N ASP A 226 -18.93 -0.58 3.92
CA ASP A 226 -18.48 0.44 2.97
C ASP A 226 -19.44 1.64 2.98
N LEU A 227 -18.90 2.87 3.04
CA LEU A 227 -19.72 4.07 3.01
C LEU A 227 -19.86 4.62 1.59
N TYR A 228 -21.07 5.04 1.26
CA TYR A 228 -21.46 5.61 -0.04
C TYR A 228 -22.14 6.96 0.16
N LEU A 229 -21.90 7.88 -0.77
CA LEU A 229 -22.73 9.07 -0.95
C LEU A 229 -23.83 8.77 -1.95
N LEU A 230 -25.06 9.12 -1.58
CA LEU A 230 -26.26 8.95 -2.38
C LEU A 230 -26.86 10.32 -2.68
N ASN A 231 -27.17 10.60 -3.94
CA ASN A 231 -27.92 11.80 -4.29
C ASN A 231 -29.43 11.60 -4.00
N TYR A 232 -30.20 12.69 -4.10
CA TYR A 232 -31.64 12.66 -3.81
C TYR A 232 -32.43 11.69 -4.71
N GLU A 233 -32.04 11.54 -5.99
CA GLU A 233 -32.71 10.63 -6.92
C GLU A 233 -32.50 9.17 -6.51
N GLU A 234 -31.29 8.82 -6.08
CA GLU A 234 -30.95 7.47 -5.62
C GLU A 234 -31.71 7.09 -4.35
N ILE A 235 -31.86 8.03 -3.42
CA ILE A 235 -32.67 7.82 -2.22
C ILE A 235 -34.14 7.56 -2.57
N ASN A 236 -34.69 8.26 -3.56
CA ASN A 236 -36.07 8.00 -4.00
C ASN A 236 -36.18 6.63 -4.68
N ARG A 237 -35.22 6.25 -5.52
CA ARG A 237 -35.17 4.92 -6.13
C ARG A 237 -35.11 3.81 -5.06
N ILE A 238 -34.28 3.97 -4.03
CA ILE A 238 -34.21 3.01 -2.90
C ILE A 238 -35.55 2.90 -2.17
N LYS A 239 -36.25 4.03 -1.95
CA LYS A 239 -37.58 4.03 -1.33
C LYS A 239 -38.64 3.34 -2.20
N GLU A 240 -38.51 3.43 -3.52
CA GLU A 240 -39.40 2.77 -4.49
C GLU A 240 -39.10 1.27 -4.63
N LEU A 241 -37.84 0.86 -4.56
CA LEU A 241 -37.42 -0.55 -4.58
C LEU A 241 -38.02 -1.37 -3.43
N ASN A 242 -38.23 -0.76 -2.27
CA ASN A 242 -38.95 -1.43 -1.19
C ASN A 242 -40.42 -1.77 -1.53
N LYS A 243 -40.93 -1.31 -2.69
CA LYS A 243 -42.30 -1.55 -3.17
C LYS A 243 -42.36 -2.48 -4.40
N CYS A 244 -41.29 -2.60 -5.19
CA CYS A 244 -41.24 -3.41 -6.40
C CYS A 244 -40.07 -4.41 -6.35
N GLN A 245 -40.27 -5.64 -6.84
CA GLN A 245 -39.23 -6.67 -6.90
C GLN A 245 -38.25 -6.51 -8.07
N ASP A 246 -38.19 -5.33 -8.69
CA ASP A 246 -37.37 -5.09 -9.87
C ASP A 246 -35.91 -4.81 -9.48
N GLU A 247 -34.98 -5.31 -10.29
CA GLU A 247 -33.56 -4.94 -10.17
C GLU A 247 -33.36 -3.49 -10.62
N THR A 248 -32.58 -2.70 -9.88
CA THR A 248 -32.26 -1.32 -10.26
C THR A 248 -30.80 -1.03 -9.99
N GLU A 249 -30.17 -0.40 -10.98
CA GLU A 249 -28.80 0.08 -10.90
C GLU A 249 -28.75 1.44 -10.17
N LEU A 250 -27.89 1.55 -9.16
CA LEU A 250 -27.66 2.76 -8.39
C LEU A 250 -26.26 3.31 -8.71
N SER A 251 -26.14 4.61 -8.97
CA SER A 251 -24.88 5.29 -9.31
C SER A 251 -24.14 5.75 -8.05
N MET A 252 -24.02 4.87 -7.06
CA MET A 252 -23.55 5.24 -5.73
C MET A 252 -22.06 5.63 -5.73
N PHE A 253 -21.72 6.67 -4.98
CA PHE A 253 -20.33 7.13 -4.89
C PHE A 253 -19.64 6.59 -3.64
N ARG A 254 -18.80 5.56 -3.81
CA ARG A 254 -18.07 4.93 -2.70
C ARG A 254 -16.97 5.84 -2.15
N LEU A 255 -16.87 5.93 -0.83
CA LEU A 255 -15.78 6.64 -0.16
C LEU A 255 -14.48 5.80 -0.18
N PRO A 256 -13.32 6.37 -0.55
CA PRO A 256 -12.06 5.65 -0.74
C PRO A 256 -11.33 5.45 0.60
N ILE A 257 -11.98 4.84 1.59
CA ILE A 257 -11.43 4.68 2.95
C ILE A 257 -10.14 3.86 2.98
N GLN A 258 -10.03 2.82 2.15
CA GLN A 258 -8.82 1.99 2.11
C GLN A 258 -7.61 2.80 1.65
N LEU A 259 -7.79 3.64 0.63
CA LEU A 259 -6.75 4.55 0.16
C LEU A 259 -6.42 5.62 1.21
N ALA A 260 -7.42 6.17 1.89
CA ALA A 260 -7.21 7.11 2.99
C ALA A 260 -6.38 6.49 4.12
N ARG A 261 -6.72 5.26 4.55
CA ARG A 261 -5.98 4.51 5.58
C ARG A 261 -4.56 4.20 5.12
N LEU A 262 -4.37 3.81 3.86
CA LEU A 262 -3.05 3.57 3.29
C LEU A 262 -2.16 4.82 3.37
N VAL A 263 -2.68 5.97 2.94
CA VAL A 263 -1.97 7.26 3.01
C VAL A 263 -1.58 7.61 4.46
N ILE A 264 -2.51 7.42 5.41
CA ILE A 264 -2.25 7.70 6.83
C ILE A 264 -1.19 6.74 7.39
N LYS A 265 -1.30 5.43 7.15
CA LYS A 265 -0.34 4.41 7.62
C LYS A 265 1.07 4.64 7.09
N GLY A 266 1.20 5.08 5.84
CA GLY A 266 2.49 5.40 5.23
C GLY A 266 3.11 6.70 5.76
N THR A 267 2.29 7.63 6.21
CA THR A 267 2.75 8.96 6.63
C THR A 267 3.08 8.98 8.12
N HIS A 268 4.33 9.27 8.45
CA HIS A 268 4.76 9.41 9.84
C HIS A 268 5.88 10.45 9.96
N ILE A 269 6.02 11.02 11.17
CA ILE A 269 7.14 11.88 11.53
C ILE A 269 7.95 11.16 12.60
N LYS A 270 9.24 10.98 12.31
CA LYS A 270 10.20 10.31 13.16
C LYS A 270 11.11 11.36 13.83
N PHE A 271 11.33 11.21 15.13
CA PHE A 271 12.26 12.03 15.90
C PHE A 271 13.30 11.13 16.55
N GLU A 272 14.58 11.42 16.30
CA GLU A 272 15.73 10.74 16.88
C GLU A 272 16.66 11.81 17.46
N PHE A 273 16.77 11.87 18.79
CA PHE A 273 17.62 12.84 19.47
C PHE A 273 18.63 12.14 20.37
N THR A 274 19.85 12.68 20.38
CA THR A 274 20.88 12.37 21.37
C THR A 274 21.21 13.65 22.13
N GLY A 275 21.25 13.59 23.47
CA GLY A 275 21.54 14.77 24.28
C GLY A 275 20.95 14.70 25.68
N LYS A 276 20.91 15.82 26.40
CA LYS A 276 20.29 15.90 27.71
C LYS A 276 18.80 16.20 27.58
N ASN A 277 17.96 15.33 28.10
CA ASN A 277 16.53 15.61 28.23
C ASN A 277 16.31 16.72 29.27
N ILE A 278 15.71 17.83 28.83
CA ILE A 278 15.41 19.00 29.67
C ILE A 278 13.91 19.20 29.91
N GLY A 279 13.10 18.17 29.67
CA GLY A 279 11.69 18.12 30.01
C GLY A 279 10.77 17.87 28.82
N HIS A 280 9.55 18.40 28.91
CA HIS A 280 8.47 18.12 27.96
C HIS A 280 8.11 19.37 27.14
N SER A 281 7.91 19.17 25.84
CA SER A 281 7.38 20.15 24.90
C SER A 281 5.86 20.12 24.91
N ASN A 282 5.23 21.27 24.63
CA ASN A 282 3.80 21.35 24.39
C ASN A 282 3.39 20.97 22.96
N SER A 283 4.36 20.67 22.11
CA SER A 283 4.21 20.32 20.71
C SER A 283 4.95 19.01 20.40
N PHE A 284 5.48 18.88 19.19
CA PHE A 284 6.42 17.83 18.84
C PHE A 284 7.70 17.89 19.70
N PRO A 285 8.48 16.80 19.71
CA PRO A 285 9.82 16.83 20.28
C PRO A 285 10.66 17.96 19.68
N MET A 286 11.46 18.62 20.51
CA MET A 286 12.29 19.76 20.10
C MET A 286 13.75 19.52 20.48
N LEU A 287 14.65 19.72 19.54
CA LEU A 287 16.10 19.76 19.76
C LEU A 287 16.55 21.22 19.90
N PHE A 288 17.45 21.48 20.85
CA PHE A 288 17.99 22.80 21.13
C PHE A 288 19.48 22.82 20.82
N GLU A 289 19.90 23.81 20.02
CA GLU A 289 21.31 24.02 19.73
C GLU A 289 22.09 24.41 21.00
N PRO A 290 23.31 23.89 21.15
CA PRO A 290 24.12 24.18 22.32
C PRO A 290 24.68 25.61 22.23
N LYS A 291 24.67 26.36 23.34
CA LYS A 291 25.31 27.70 23.40
C LYS A 291 26.83 27.65 23.20
N TYR A 292 27.45 26.51 23.50
CA TYR A 292 28.89 26.28 23.39
C TYR A 292 29.17 24.98 22.65
N LYS A 293 30.16 24.96 21.75
CA LYS A 293 30.53 23.75 20.96
C LYS A 293 30.84 22.51 21.81
N ALA A 294 31.24 22.68 23.07
CA ALA A 294 31.58 21.59 23.99
C ALA A 294 30.40 21.09 24.86
N SER A 295 29.20 21.68 24.73
CA SER A 295 28.04 21.24 25.52
C SER A 295 27.17 20.24 24.78
N PHE A 296 26.63 19.25 25.50
CA PHE A 296 25.66 18.32 24.96
C PHE A 296 24.45 19.06 24.37
N LEU A 297 23.93 18.53 23.27
CA LEU A 297 22.61 18.90 22.76
C LEU A 297 21.58 18.73 23.89
N LYS A 298 20.57 19.59 23.90
CA LYS A 298 19.44 19.46 24.83
C LYS A 298 18.20 19.18 24.01
N PHE A 299 17.29 18.37 24.54
CA PHE A 299 16.01 18.15 23.88
C PHE A 299 14.86 18.12 24.86
N LYS A 300 13.65 18.36 24.34
CA LYS A 300 12.39 18.10 25.05
C LYS A 300 11.61 17.01 24.33
N THR A 301 11.02 16.10 25.08
CA THR A 301 10.11 15.08 24.55
C THR A 301 8.79 15.72 24.12
N GLY A 302 8.03 15.08 23.22
CA GLY A 302 6.75 15.64 22.73
C GLY A 302 5.53 15.16 23.52
N LYS A 303 4.36 15.74 23.25
CA LYS A 303 3.06 15.30 23.79
C LYS A 303 2.56 14.02 23.11
N GLN A 304 1.63 13.32 23.76
CA GLN A 304 0.95 12.16 23.18
C GLN A 304 0.17 12.48 21.89
N SER A 305 -0.35 13.70 21.78
CA SER A 305 -0.94 14.19 20.54
C SER A 305 -0.57 15.65 20.28
N VAL A 306 -0.32 15.99 19.02
CA VAL A 306 0.13 17.32 18.58
C VAL A 306 -0.68 17.76 17.37
N ILE A 307 -1.18 19.00 17.34
CA ILE A 307 -1.80 19.56 16.14
C ILE A 307 -0.72 20.28 15.33
N SER A 308 -0.56 19.91 14.06
CA SER A 308 0.35 20.56 13.12
C SER A 308 -0.31 20.66 11.77
N LYS A 309 -0.27 21.85 11.15
CA LYS A 309 -0.93 22.15 9.87
C LYS A 309 -2.38 21.65 9.82
N GLY A 310 -3.13 21.86 10.91
CA GLY A 310 -4.55 21.48 11.01
C GLY A 310 -4.84 19.97 11.17
N ILE A 311 -3.82 19.12 11.24
CA ILE A 311 -3.98 17.67 11.48
C ILE A 311 -3.49 17.35 12.89
N LYS A 312 -4.24 16.54 13.63
CA LYS A 312 -3.75 15.98 14.89
C LYS A 312 -2.91 14.74 14.58
N TRP A 313 -1.73 14.72 15.14
CA TRP A 313 -0.77 13.63 15.07
C TRP A 313 -0.75 12.91 16.41
N ILE A 314 -0.78 11.59 16.39
CA ILE A 314 -0.78 10.70 17.55
C ILE A 314 0.61 10.08 17.66
N ARG A 315 1.22 10.17 18.84
CA ARG A 315 2.48 9.48 19.12
C ARG A 315 2.20 7.99 19.31
N VAL A 316 2.68 7.17 18.38
CA VAL A 316 2.36 5.74 18.36
C VAL A 316 3.39 4.94 19.16
N VAL A 317 4.67 5.33 19.08
CA VAL A 317 5.72 4.75 19.90
C VAL A 317 6.67 5.85 20.39
N SER A 318 7.23 5.65 21.58
CA SER A 318 8.35 6.45 22.07
C SER A 318 9.23 5.66 23.03
N SER A 319 10.52 5.93 22.98
CA SER A 319 11.50 5.39 23.92
C SER A 319 12.45 6.49 24.40
N THR A 320 12.87 6.39 25.66
CA THR A 320 13.93 7.21 26.27
C THR A 320 14.92 6.27 26.95
N GLY A 321 16.18 6.25 26.50
CA GLY A 321 17.26 5.45 27.08
C GLY A 321 18.40 6.32 27.61
N TRP A 322 19.06 5.87 28.67
CA TRP A 322 20.27 6.54 29.20
C TRP A 322 21.53 5.78 28.75
N VAL A 323 22.48 6.49 28.14
CA VAL A 323 23.75 5.90 27.69
C VAL A 323 24.85 6.24 28.70
N GLN A 324 25.24 5.26 29.52
CA GLN A 324 26.20 5.45 30.62
C GLN A 324 27.57 5.97 30.15
N ASN A 325 28.11 5.41 29.06
CA ASN A 325 29.45 5.77 28.56
C ASN A 325 29.51 7.18 27.94
N GLY A 326 28.37 7.76 27.58
CA GLY A 326 28.28 9.08 26.96
C GLY A 326 27.71 10.18 27.86
N SER A 327 27.11 9.82 28.99
CA SER A 327 26.37 10.74 29.87
C SER A 327 25.29 11.56 29.13
N TYR A 328 24.59 10.92 28.19
CA TYR A 328 23.49 11.52 27.43
C TYR A 328 22.28 10.57 27.36
N ASP A 329 21.11 11.16 27.09
CA ASP A 329 19.86 10.47 26.79
C ASP A 329 19.71 10.26 25.28
N GLU A 330 19.13 9.13 24.89
CA GLU A 330 18.62 8.86 23.55
C GLU A 330 17.10 8.90 23.59
N TYR A 331 16.51 9.59 22.62
CA TYR A 331 15.07 9.68 22.48
C TYR A 331 14.63 9.34 21.08
N PHE A 332 13.65 8.45 21.02
CA PHE A 332 12.98 8.06 19.79
C PHE A 332 11.49 8.31 19.93
N ALA A 333 10.85 8.86 18.90
CA ALA A 333 9.40 8.86 18.81
C ALA A 333 8.90 8.88 17.37
N VAL A 334 7.78 8.20 17.14
CA VAL A 334 7.06 8.21 15.86
C VAL A 334 5.65 8.73 16.06
N TYR A 335 5.27 9.66 15.21
CA TYR A 335 3.94 10.25 15.16
C TYR A 335 3.24 9.89 13.86
N ILE A 336 1.97 9.50 13.96
CA ILE A 336 1.12 9.14 12.81
C ILE A 336 -0.10 10.06 12.81
N PRO A 337 -0.58 10.53 11.64
CA PRO A 337 -1.82 11.31 11.55
C PRO A 337 -2.99 10.55 12.16
N GLU A 338 -3.93 11.29 12.75
CA GLU A 338 -5.16 10.69 13.26
C GLU A 338 -6.03 10.06 12.15
N GLY A 339 -6.93 9.16 12.50
CA GLY A 339 -7.90 8.56 11.56
C GLY A 339 -7.84 7.03 11.45
N LEU A 340 -6.80 6.40 12.00
CA LEU A 340 -6.75 4.94 12.11
C LEU A 340 -7.57 4.42 13.30
N THR A 341 -7.92 3.14 13.24
CA THR A 341 -8.47 2.38 14.37
C THR A 341 -7.41 2.08 15.43
N ILE A 342 -7.83 1.66 16.63
CA ILE A 342 -6.91 1.30 17.73
C ILE A 342 -6.00 0.14 17.33
N ASP A 343 -6.56 -0.89 16.67
CA ASP A 343 -5.80 -2.05 16.23
C ASP A 343 -4.77 -1.67 15.16
N GLU A 344 -5.13 -0.77 14.24
CA GLU A 344 -4.20 -0.26 13.24
C GLU A 344 -3.04 0.53 13.86
N TYR A 345 -3.28 1.35 14.89
CA TYR A 345 -2.18 1.99 15.62
C TYR A 345 -1.32 0.98 16.36
N SER A 346 -1.92 -0.05 16.97
CA SER A 346 -1.20 -1.09 17.71
C SER A 346 -0.27 -1.87 16.78
N ASN A 347 -0.76 -2.28 15.61
CA ASN A 347 0.04 -2.94 14.58
C ASN A 347 1.21 -2.08 14.10
N LEU A 348 1.01 -0.75 13.96
CA LEU A 348 2.09 0.17 13.61
C LEU A 348 3.08 0.33 14.75
N ALA A 349 2.62 0.40 16.00
CA ALA A 349 3.49 0.46 17.18
C ALA A 349 4.44 -0.74 17.23
N GLU A 350 3.91 -1.96 17.10
CA GLU A 350 4.71 -3.19 17.08
C GLU A 350 5.75 -3.19 15.94
N LYS A 351 5.37 -2.68 14.77
CA LYS A 351 6.29 -2.53 13.63
C LYS A 351 7.46 -1.59 13.98
N PHE A 352 7.17 -0.44 14.55
CA PHE A 352 8.21 0.54 14.91
C PHE A 352 9.02 0.13 16.14
N GLU A 353 8.47 -0.64 17.08
CA GLU A 353 9.21 -1.21 18.22
C GLU A 353 10.33 -2.16 17.77
N LYS A 354 10.07 -2.97 16.73
CA LYS A 354 11.11 -3.82 16.12
C LYS A 354 12.25 -2.97 15.53
N GLU A 355 11.92 -1.83 14.93
CA GLU A 355 12.92 -0.88 14.41
C GLU A 355 13.73 -0.23 15.55
N ILE A 356 13.07 0.19 16.62
CA ILE A 356 13.73 0.77 17.81
C ILE A 356 14.70 -0.23 18.43
N ASN A 357 14.25 -1.48 18.65
CA ASN A 357 15.08 -2.52 19.25
C ASN A 357 16.31 -2.83 18.38
N TRP A 358 16.17 -2.76 17.06
CA TRP A 358 17.31 -2.90 16.15
C TRP A 358 18.31 -1.75 16.28
N ILE A 359 17.86 -0.50 16.44
CA ILE A 359 18.74 0.66 16.66
C ILE A 359 19.46 0.54 18.01
N ILE A 360 18.72 0.24 19.09
CA ILE A 360 19.28 0.15 20.44
C ILE A 360 20.34 -0.95 20.54
N ASN A 361 20.09 -2.13 19.95
CA ASN A 361 21.02 -3.27 20.03
C ASN A 361 22.24 -3.16 19.10
N LYS A 362 22.33 -2.12 18.26
CA LYS A 362 23.46 -1.89 17.35
C LYS A 362 24.63 -1.15 18.01
N ASN A 363 24.37 -0.54 19.17
CA ASN A 363 25.33 0.19 20.01
C ASN A 363 25.68 -0.63 21.26
#